data_AF-B5VTK7-F1
#
_entry.id   AF-B5VTK7-F1
#
_cell.length_a   1.000
_cell.length_b   1.000
_cell.length_c   1.000
_cell.angle_alpha   90.00
_cell.angle_beta   90.00
_cell.angle_gamma   90.00
#
_symmetry.space_group_name_H-M   'P 1'
#
loop_
_entity.id
_entity.type
_entity.pdbx_description
1 polymer ?
#
loop_
_entity_poly.entity_id
_entity_poly.type
_entity_poly.pdbx_seq_one_letter_code
_entity_poly.pdbx_strand_id
1 'polypeptide(L)'
;MDAISDPTFKHARSRKQVTEESPSLLTVIIEIAPKLWTTFDEEGNEKGSIIKVLEALIVFLNAHLAFNSANKVAVIAAYSQGIKYLYPESTSALKASESENKTRSDLKIINSDMYRRFRNVDETLVEEIYKLFELEKKQIEQNSQRSTLAGAMSAGLTYVNRISKESVTTSLKSRLLVLTCGSGSSKDEIFQYIPIMNCIFSATKMKCPIDVVKIGGSKESTFLQQTTDA
;
A
#
# COMPACT_ATOMS: atom_id res chain seq x y z
N MET A 1 41.27 45.72 -11.71
CA MET A 1 40.65 45.70 -13.05
C MET A 1 41.31 44.53 -13.77
N ASP A 2 40.72 43.35 -13.94
CA ASP A 2 39.32 42.97 -13.90
C ASP A 2 39.10 41.53 -13.42
N ALA A 3 37.91 41.39 -12.86
CA ALA A 3 37.20 40.24 -12.31
C ALA A 3 37.68 38.83 -12.70
N ILE A 4 37.98 38.10 -11.62
CA ILE A 4 37.89 36.64 -11.49
C ILE A 4 36.50 36.21 -11.96
N SER A 5 36.43 35.43 -13.03
CA SER A 5 35.21 34.78 -13.51
C SER A 5 34.81 33.67 -12.53
N ASP A 6 33.81 33.96 -11.72
CA ASP A 6 33.20 33.05 -10.76
C ASP A 6 32.37 31.98 -11.51
N PRO A 7 32.68 30.66 -11.41
CA PRO A 7 31.91 29.62 -12.08
C PRO A 7 30.73 29.11 -11.22
N THR A 8 30.21 29.93 -10.30
CA THR A 8 29.13 29.51 -9.38
C THR A 8 27.72 29.60 -9.92
N PHE A 9 27.49 30.07 -11.14
CA PHE A 9 26.17 29.96 -11.78
C PHE A 9 26.01 28.62 -12.51
N LYS A 10 26.06 27.51 -11.77
CA LYS A 10 25.36 26.30 -12.23
C LYS A 10 23.89 26.67 -12.26
N HIS A 11 23.32 26.75 -13.46
CA HIS A 11 21.87 26.83 -13.67
C HIS A 11 21.18 26.01 -12.57
N ALA A 12 20.51 26.70 -11.65
CA ALA A 12 19.56 26.05 -10.79
C ALA A 12 18.62 25.32 -11.75
N ARG A 13 18.71 23.97 -11.79
CA ARG A 13 17.76 23.15 -12.52
C ARG A 13 16.41 23.75 -12.19
N SER A 14 15.69 24.26 -13.19
CA SER A 14 14.40 24.92 -12.95
C SER A 14 13.65 24.01 -12.00
N ARG A 15 13.34 24.50 -10.80
CA ARG A 15 12.51 23.77 -9.86
C ARG A 15 11.25 23.48 -10.67
N LYS A 16 11.10 22.25 -11.18
CA LYS A 16 9.96 21.87 -12.02
C LYS A 16 8.77 22.33 -11.21
N GLN A 17 8.09 23.36 -11.71
CA GLN A 17 6.88 23.85 -11.09
C GLN A 17 6.01 22.62 -11.02
N VAL A 18 5.75 22.18 -9.79
CA VAL A 18 4.99 20.98 -9.52
C VAL A 18 3.56 21.33 -9.93
N THR A 19 3.27 21.19 -11.22
CA THR A 19 1.92 21.34 -11.72
C THR A 19 1.09 20.27 -11.03
N GLU A 20 -0.10 20.66 -10.57
CA GLU A 20 -1.09 19.79 -9.92
C GLU A 20 -1.40 18.53 -10.75
N GLU A 21 -1.05 18.54 -12.03
CA GLU A 21 -1.17 17.44 -13.00
C GLU A 21 0.02 16.47 -13.06
N SER A 22 0.99 16.53 -12.14
CA SER A 22 2.07 15.53 -12.12
C SER A 22 1.53 14.15 -11.72
N PRO A 23 1.72 13.10 -12.53
CA PRO A 23 1.18 11.78 -12.21
C PRO A 23 1.81 11.19 -10.93
N SER A 24 1.00 10.47 -10.17
CA SER A 24 1.37 9.92 -8.87
C SER A 24 1.19 8.40 -8.83
N LEU A 25 2.08 7.73 -8.11
CA LEU A 25 1.99 6.33 -7.72
C LEU A 25 1.68 6.27 -6.22
N LEU A 26 0.49 5.75 -5.90
CA LEU A 26 0.08 5.45 -4.54
C LEU A 26 0.23 3.95 -4.29
N THR A 27 1.14 3.57 -3.39
CA THR A 27 1.28 2.18 -2.94
C THR A 27 0.66 2.06 -1.56
N VAL A 28 -0.43 1.32 -1.44
CA VAL A 28 -1.13 1.05 -0.18
C VAL A 28 -0.72 -0.31 0.36
N ILE A 29 -0.32 -0.35 1.62
CA ILE A 29 -0.07 -1.58 2.37
C ILE A 29 -1.21 -1.75 3.37
N ILE A 30 -1.83 -2.92 3.38
CA ILE A 30 -2.93 -3.25 4.29
C ILE A 30 -2.50 -4.42 5.15
N GLU A 31 -2.54 -4.23 6.47
CA GLU A 31 -2.34 -5.31 7.43
C GLU A 31 -3.64 -6.10 7.65
N ILE A 32 -3.63 -7.37 7.25
CA ILE A 32 -4.75 -8.29 7.39
C ILE A 32 -4.39 -9.28 8.49
N ALA A 33 -4.77 -8.92 9.70
CA ALA A 33 -4.55 -9.68 10.92
C ALA A 33 -5.89 -9.90 11.64
N PRO A 34 -6.59 -11.02 11.42
CA PRO A 34 -7.96 -11.23 11.91
C PRO A 34 -8.12 -10.99 13.41
N LYS A 35 -7.14 -11.41 14.22
CA LYS A 35 -7.17 -11.23 15.69
C LYS A 35 -7.19 -9.76 16.11
N LEU A 36 -6.44 -8.91 15.40
CA LEU A 36 -6.36 -7.48 15.71
C LEU A 36 -7.67 -6.79 15.36
N TRP A 37 -8.23 -7.12 14.20
CA TRP A 37 -9.53 -6.62 13.78
C TRP A 37 -10.67 -7.06 14.70
N THR A 38 -10.64 -8.29 15.23
CA THR A 38 -11.64 -8.73 16.22
C THR A 38 -11.51 -7.98 17.54
N THR A 39 -10.29 -7.75 18.03
CA THR A 39 -10.08 -6.95 19.25
C THR A 39 -10.52 -5.51 19.05
N PHE A 40 -10.26 -4.93 17.87
CA PHE A 40 -10.73 -3.59 17.53
C PHE A 40 -12.27 -3.50 17.51
N ASP A 41 -12.95 -4.48 16.92
CA ASP A 41 -14.40 -4.57 16.91
C ASP A 41 -14.99 -4.72 18.34
N GLU A 42 -14.33 -5.50 19.20
CA GLU A 42 -14.72 -5.67 20.61
C GLU A 42 -14.54 -4.38 21.44
N GLU A 43 -13.41 -3.67 21.28
CA GLU A 43 -13.14 -2.40 21.95
C GLU A 43 -14.11 -1.29 21.50
N GLY A 44 -14.43 -1.26 20.21
CA GLY A 44 -15.33 -0.26 19.63
C GLY A 44 -16.82 -0.55 19.79
N ASN A 45 -17.19 -1.74 20.29
CA ASN A 45 -18.57 -2.26 20.30
C ASN A 45 -19.27 -2.16 18.92
N GLU A 46 -18.49 -2.26 17.85
CA GLU A 46 -18.95 -2.24 16.46
C GLU A 46 -18.42 -3.46 15.74
N LYS A 47 -19.22 -4.05 14.85
CA LYS A 47 -18.81 -5.22 14.06
C LYS A 47 -18.49 -4.81 12.63
N GLY A 48 -17.49 -5.47 12.04
CA GLY A 48 -17.18 -5.37 10.62
C GLY A 48 -16.38 -4.12 10.27
N SER A 49 -15.55 -3.62 11.19
CA SER A 49 -14.75 -2.43 10.95
C SER A 49 -13.79 -2.59 9.77
N ILE A 50 -13.22 -3.78 9.59
CA ILE A 50 -12.36 -4.08 8.43
C ILE A 50 -13.10 -3.87 7.11
N ILE A 51 -14.38 -4.27 7.02
CA ILE A 51 -15.17 -4.11 5.80
C ILE A 51 -15.41 -2.62 5.53
N LYS A 52 -15.79 -1.85 6.56
CA LYS A 52 -15.96 -0.39 6.44
C LYS A 52 -14.66 0.31 5.99
N VAL A 53 -13.51 -0.12 6.53
CA VAL A 53 -12.19 0.40 6.13
C VAL A 53 -11.89 0.05 4.68
N LEU A 54 -12.18 -1.16 4.23
CA LEU A 54 -11.98 -1.58 2.84
C LEU A 54 -12.90 -0.83 1.87
N GLU A 55 -14.15 -0.59 2.24
CA GLU A 55 -15.08 0.23 1.45
C GLU A 55 -14.57 1.66 1.32
N ALA A 56 -14.17 2.29 2.44
CA ALA A 56 -13.58 3.61 2.44
C ALA A 56 -12.27 3.66 1.62
N LEU A 57 -11.46 2.60 1.68
CA LEU A 57 -10.25 2.48 0.89
C LEU A 57 -10.53 2.41 -0.61
N ILE A 58 -11.54 1.64 -1.03
CA ILE A 58 -11.94 1.57 -2.45
C ILE A 58 -12.36 2.97 -2.94
N VAL A 59 -13.17 3.68 -2.16
CA VAL A 59 -13.56 5.06 -2.49
C VAL A 59 -12.33 5.98 -2.58
N PHE A 60 -11.39 5.85 -1.66
CA PHE A 60 -10.14 6.61 -1.66
C PHE A 60 -9.25 6.30 -2.88
N LEU A 61 -9.11 5.04 -3.26
CA LEU A 61 -8.35 4.62 -4.44
C LEU A 61 -8.99 5.16 -5.73
N ASN A 62 -10.33 5.09 -5.82
CA ASN A 62 -11.08 5.65 -6.95
C ASN A 62 -10.95 7.17 -7.02
N ALA A 63 -10.98 7.87 -5.89
CA ALA A 63 -10.72 9.31 -5.84
C ALA A 63 -9.28 9.64 -6.29
N HIS A 64 -8.28 8.86 -5.86
CA HIS A 64 -6.90 9.03 -6.29
C HIS A 64 -6.75 8.83 -7.81
N LEU A 65 -7.36 7.79 -8.37
CA LEU A 65 -7.31 7.53 -9.81
C LEU A 65 -8.10 8.56 -10.62
N ALA A 66 -9.19 9.12 -10.06
CA ALA A 66 -9.96 10.19 -10.68
C ALA A 66 -9.21 11.53 -10.71
N PHE A 67 -8.32 11.78 -9.73
CA PHE A 67 -7.57 13.03 -9.63
C PHE A 67 -6.65 13.27 -10.84
N ASN A 68 -6.08 12.21 -11.43
CA ASN A 68 -5.27 12.34 -12.64
C ASN A 68 -5.29 11.01 -13.43
N SER A 69 -5.54 11.10 -14.73
CA SER A 69 -5.66 9.92 -15.62
C SER A 69 -4.39 9.07 -15.74
N ALA A 70 -3.23 9.63 -15.38
CA ALA A 70 -1.95 8.93 -15.34
C ALA A 70 -1.57 8.43 -13.94
N ASN A 71 -2.43 8.61 -12.92
CA ASN A 71 -2.19 8.06 -11.59
C ASN A 71 -2.21 6.52 -11.63
N LYS A 72 -1.35 5.95 -10.80
CA LYS A 72 -1.19 4.51 -10.62
C LYS A 72 -1.42 4.16 -9.16
N VAL A 73 -2.04 3.01 -8.94
CA VAL A 73 -2.22 2.44 -7.60
C VAL A 73 -1.55 1.08 -7.53
N ALA A 74 -1.05 0.73 -6.36
CA ALA A 74 -0.63 -0.62 -6.00
C ALA A 74 -1.14 -0.91 -4.60
N VAL A 75 -1.61 -2.13 -4.36
CA VAL A 75 -2.15 -2.56 -3.07
C VAL A 75 -1.51 -3.87 -2.68
N ILE A 76 -0.88 -3.89 -1.52
CA ILE A 76 -0.14 -5.04 -0.97
C ILE A 76 -0.76 -5.41 0.37
N ALA A 77 -1.18 -6.65 0.52
CA ALA A 77 -1.59 -7.21 1.80
C ALA A 77 -0.38 -7.78 2.56
N ALA A 78 -0.22 -7.38 3.80
CA ALA A 78 0.57 -8.09 4.80
C ALA A 78 -0.37 -9.00 5.60
N TYR A 79 -0.17 -10.31 5.53
CA TYR A 79 -0.96 -11.30 6.25
C TYR A 79 -0.03 -12.25 7.00
N SER A 80 -0.58 -13.19 7.77
CA SER A 80 0.19 -13.92 8.80
C SER A 80 1.32 -14.78 8.26
N GLN A 81 1.21 -15.25 7.02
CA GLN A 81 2.20 -16.13 6.39
C GLN A 81 3.13 -15.41 5.42
N GLY A 82 2.87 -14.14 5.13
CA GLY A 82 3.69 -13.41 4.17
C GLY A 82 2.98 -12.19 3.61
N ILE A 83 3.36 -11.86 2.39
CA ILE A 83 2.82 -10.71 1.67
C ILE A 83 2.19 -11.16 0.36
N LYS A 84 1.15 -10.45 -0.07
CA LYS A 84 0.48 -10.72 -1.34
C LYS A 84 0.15 -9.41 -2.02
N TYR A 85 0.48 -9.30 -3.30
CA TYR A 85 -0.02 -8.19 -4.12
C TYR A 85 -1.49 -8.45 -4.40
N LEU A 86 -2.35 -7.57 -3.88
CA LEU A 86 -3.77 -7.55 -4.24
C LEU A 86 -3.95 -6.85 -5.60
N TYR A 87 -3.13 -5.82 -5.85
CA TYR A 87 -3.03 -5.16 -7.15
C TYR A 87 -1.64 -4.53 -7.34
N PRO A 88 -1.02 -4.53 -8.53
CA PRO A 88 -1.44 -5.25 -9.74
C PRO A 88 -1.32 -6.77 -9.54
N GLU A 89 -2.10 -7.53 -10.30
CA GLU A 89 -2.09 -8.98 -10.24
C GLU A 89 -0.68 -9.52 -10.59
N SER A 90 -0.22 -10.54 -9.83
CA SER A 90 1.08 -11.16 -10.08
C SER A 90 1.04 -11.86 -11.44
N THR A 91 1.84 -11.35 -12.38
CA THR A 91 1.87 -11.75 -13.80
C THR A 91 2.15 -13.26 -14.00
N SER A 92 2.64 -13.94 -12.98
CA SER A 92 2.93 -15.38 -12.97
C SER A 92 1.68 -16.27 -13.01
N ALA A 93 0.53 -15.81 -12.51
CA ALA A 93 -0.71 -16.60 -12.51
C ALA A 93 -1.43 -16.57 -13.87
N LEU A 94 -1.23 -15.53 -14.67
CA LEU A 94 -1.92 -15.35 -15.95
C LEU A 94 -1.48 -16.34 -17.02
N LYS A 95 -0.24 -16.84 -16.99
CA LYS A 95 0.23 -17.83 -17.98
C LYS A 95 -0.30 -19.24 -17.78
N ALA A 96 -0.89 -19.54 -16.61
CA ALA A 96 -1.43 -20.87 -16.30
C ALA A 96 -2.97 -20.93 -16.38
N SER A 97 -3.65 -19.79 -16.48
CA SER A 97 -5.12 -19.68 -16.34
C SER A 97 -5.83 -19.11 -17.57
N GLU A 98 -5.21 -19.16 -18.76
CA GLU A 98 -5.89 -18.83 -20.03
C GLU A 98 -6.84 -19.94 -20.54
N SER A 99 -7.02 -21.04 -19.80
CA SER A 99 -7.82 -22.20 -20.26
C SER A 99 -9.13 -22.45 -19.50
N GLU A 100 -9.51 -21.61 -18.55
CA GLU A 100 -10.82 -21.74 -17.91
C GLU A 100 -11.62 -20.46 -18.08
N ASN A 101 -12.71 -20.57 -18.84
CA ASN A 101 -13.82 -19.63 -18.83
C ASN A 101 -14.32 -19.48 -17.39
N LYS A 102 -13.68 -18.61 -16.59
CA LYS A 102 -14.27 -18.08 -15.38
C LYS A 102 -15.53 -17.36 -15.84
N THR A 103 -16.67 -18.03 -15.67
CA THR A 103 -17.96 -17.36 -15.64
C THR A 103 -17.78 -16.16 -14.72
N ARG A 104 -17.88 -14.95 -15.28
CA ARG A 104 -17.94 -13.67 -14.54
C ARG A 104 -19.24 -13.61 -13.72
N SER A 105 -19.50 -14.64 -12.93
CA SER A 105 -20.67 -14.79 -12.10
C SER A 105 -20.38 -14.07 -10.79
N ASP A 106 -21.17 -13.01 -10.57
CA ASP A 106 -21.61 -12.52 -9.26
C ASP A 106 -20.79 -11.46 -8.50
N LEU A 107 -19.99 -10.64 -9.19
CA LEU A 107 -19.67 -9.29 -8.68
C LEU A 107 -20.65 -8.25 -9.25
N LYS A 108 -21.96 -8.43 -9.00
CA LYS A 108 -23.00 -7.41 -9.26
C LYS A 108 -22.82 -6.13 -8.41
N ILE A 109 -21.81 -6.10 -7.55
CA ILE A 109 -21.44 -4.96 -6.71
C ILE A 109 -20.96 -3.77 -7.56
N ILE A 110 -20.39 -4.03 -8.75
CA ILE A 110 -19.73 -2.99 -9.53
C ILE A 110 -20.55 -2.64 -10.77
N ASN A 111 -20.92 -1.36 -10.89
CA ASN A 111 -21.75 -0.83 -11.97
C ASN A 111 -21.04 -0.95 -13.34
N SER A 112 -21.73 -1.42 -14.39
CA SER A 112 -21.20 -1.56 -15.77
C SER A 112 -20.73 -0.24 -16.35
N ASP A 113 -21.33 0.86 -15.90
CA ASP A 113 -21.09 2.19 -16.43
C ASP A 113 -19.87 2.88 -15.79
N MET A 114 -19.22 2.22 -14.81
CA MET A 114 -17.99 2.76 -14.22
C MET A 114 -16.81 2.75 -15.19
N TYR A 115 -15.92 3.73 -15.01
CA TYR A 115 -14.66 3.79 -15.74
C TYR A 115 -13.89 2.46 -15.60
N ARG A 116 -13.52 1.87 -16.73
CA ARG A 116 -12.96 0.52 -16.82
C ARG A 116 -11.75 0.29 -15.90
N ARG A 117 -10.91 1.31 -15.67
CA ARG A 117 -9.76 1.16 -14.77
C ARG A 117 -10.17 1.06 -13.30
N PHE A 118 -11.19 1.79 -12.87
CA PHE A 118 -11.72 1.71 -11.50
C PHE A 118 -12.29 0.32 -11.28
N ARG A 119 -13.17 -0.11 -12.19
CA ARG A 119 -13.75 -1.45 -12.17
C ARG A 119 -12.70 -2.56 -12.09
N ASN A 120 -11.63 -2.49 -12.90
CA ASN A 120 -10.59 -3.52 -12.88
C ASN A 120 -9.85 -3.60 -11.52
N VAL A 121 -9.54 -2.44 -10.94
CA VAL A 121 -8.92 -2.37 -9.60
C VAL A 121 -9.89 -2.93 -8.56
N ASP A 122 -11.13 -2.47 -8.56
CA ASP A 122 -12.15 -2.84 -7.59
C ASP A 122 -12.49 -4.35 -7.65
N GLU A 123 -12.73 -4.89 -8.85
CA GLU A 123 -12.98 -6.32 -9.08
C GLU A 123 -11.80 -7.16 -8.56
N THR A 124 -10.57 -6.80 -8.95
CA THR A 124 -9.35 -7.55 -8.54
C THR A 124 -9.14 -7.48 -7.03
N LEU A 125 -9.31 -6.31 -6.42
CA LEU A 125 -9.14 -6.13 -4.97
C LEU A 125 -10.13 -6.97 -4.18
N VAL A 126 -11.42 -6.92 -4.55
CA VAL A 126 -12.47 -7.69 -3.85
C VAL A 126 -12.20 -9.18 -3.97
N GLU A 127 -11.85 -9.68 -5.16
CA GLU A 127 -11.51 -11.09 -5.36
C GLU A 127 -10.29 -11.52 -4.53
N GLU A 128 -9.20 -10.76 -4.56
CA GLU A 128 -7.95 -11.14 -3.90
C GLU A 128 -8.06 -11.05 -2.38
N ILE A 129 -8.80 -10.07 -1.87
CA ILE A 129 -9.13 -9.94 -0.44
C ILE A 129 -9.98 -11.11 0.02
N TYR A 130 -11.01 -11.49 -0.74
CA TYR A 130 -11.87 -12.63 -0.41
C TYR A 130 -11.06 -13.93 -0.33
N LYS A 131 -10.21 -14.20 -1.33
CA LYS A 131 -9.29 -15.35 -1.32
C LYS A 131 -8.36 -15.31 -0.10
N LEU A 132 -7.87 -14.14 0.28
CA LEU A 132 -6.99 -14.00 1.43
C LEU A 132 -7.70 -14.28 2.76
N PHE A 133 -8.95 -13.82 2.92
CA PHE A 133 -9.75 -14.12 4.10
C PHE A 133 -10.06 -15.62 4.22
N GLU A 134 -10.34 -16.31 3.11
CA GLU A 134 -10.53 -17.77 3.12
C GLU A 134 -9.25 -18.52 3.54
N LEU A 135 -8.08 -18.03 3.12
CA LEU A 135 -6.78 -18.59 3.52
C LEU A 135 -6.50 -18.36 5.01
N GLU A 136 -6.66 -17.13 5.49
CA GLU A 136 -6.48 -16.78 6.90
C GLU A 136 -7.42 -17.58 7.80
N LYS A 137 -8.69 -17.75 7.40
CA LYS A 137 -9.67 -18.54 8.17
C LYS A 137 -9.17 -19.95 8.50
N LYS A 138 -8.48 -20.61 7.57
CA LYS A 138 -7.91 -21.96 7.78
C LYS A 138 -6.70 -21.97 8.71
N GLN A 139 -6.06 -20.83 8.93
CA GLN A 139 -4.80 -20.70 9.66
C GLN A 139 -4.92 -20.05 11.03
N ILE A 140 -6.06 -19.42 11.33
CA ILE A 140 -6.37 -18.87 12.66
C ILE A 140 -6.14 -19.94 13.76
N GLU A 141 -6.44 -21.21 13.48
CA GLU A 141 -6.28 -22.32 14.42
C GLU A 141 -4.82 -22.66 14.76
N GLN A 142 -3.86 -22.32 13.89
CA GLN A 142 -2.43 -22.66 14.10
C GLN A 142 -1.68 -21.64 14.98
N ASN A 143 -2.36 -20.62 15.50
CA ASN A 143 -1.86 -19.63 16.47
C ASN A 143 -0.58 -18.85 16.08
N SER A 144 -0.04 -19.03 14.87
CA SER A 144 1.13 -18.31 14.37
C SER A 144 0.70 -17.06 13.62
N GLN A 145 0.33 -16.01 14.34
CA GLN A 145 0.20 -14.66 13.77
C GLN A 145 1.54 -13.97 13.98
N ARG A 146 2.26 -13.69 12.88
CA ARG A 146 3.44 -12.83 12.88
C ARG A 146 3.11 -11.67 11.96
N SER A 147 3.42 -10.45 12.36
CA SER A 147 3.27 -9.33 11.43
C SER A 147 4.39 -9.35 10.40
N THR A 148 3.98 -9.32 9.14
CA THR A 148 4.82 -9.31 7.94
C THR A 148 4.92 -7.91 7.33
N LEU A 149 4.56 -6.89 8.12
CA LEU A 149 4.50 -5.49 7.71
C LEU A 149 5.81 -5.00 7.09
N ALA A 150 6.94 -5.30 7.71
CA ALA A 150 8.25 -4.91 7.20
C ALA A 150 8.55 -5.51 5.82
N GLY A 151 8.09 -6.74 5.57
CA GLY A 151 8.20 -7.39 4.27
C GLY A 151 7.35 -6.66 3.22
N ALA A 152 6.15 -6.24 3.58
CA ALA A 152 5.26 -5.50 2.68
C ALA A 152 5.82 -4.10 2.38
N MET A 153 6.39 -3.41 3.36
CA MET A 153 7.08 -2.13 3.17
C MET A 153 8.27 -2.27 2.23
N SER A 154 9.13 -3.28 2.45
CA SER A 154 10.27 -3.56 1.59
C SER A 154 9.86 -3.85 0.15
N ALA A 155 8.82 -4.66 -0.03
CA ALA A 155 8.25 -4.99 -1.33
C ALA A 155 7.63 -3.76 -2.01
N GLY A 156 6.88 -2.94 -1.27
CA GLY A 156 6.30 -1.69 -1.75
C GLY A 156 7.35 -0.69 -2.21
N LEU A 157 8.40 -0.47 -1.43
CA LEU A 157 9.52 0.40 -1.82
C LEU A 157 10.26 -0.14 -3.05
N THR A 158 10.47 -1.46 -3.13
CA THR A 158 11.09 -2.09 -4.30
C THR A 158 10.22 -1.92 -5.55
N TYR A 159 8.90 -2.07 -5.40
CA TYR A 159 7.94 -1.84 -6.48
C TYR A 159 7.96 -0.38 -6.95
N VAL A 160 7.93 0.57 -6.02
CA VAL A 160 8.07 2.01 -6.31
C VAL A 160 9.37 2.29 -7.09
N ASN A 161 10.50 1.73 -6.65
CA ASN A 161 11.77 1.91 -7.33
C ASN A 161 11.74 1.33 -8.76
N ARG A 162 11.13 0.15 -8.94
CA ARG A 162 10.97 -0.48 -10.25
C ARG A 162 10.14 0.40 -11.18
N ILE A 163 8.95 0.81 -10.75
CA ILE A 163 8.05 1.63 -11.58
C ILE A 163 8.65 3.02 -11.86
N SER A 164 9.37 3.60 -10.90
CA SER A 164 10.09 4.87 -11.11
C SER A 164 11.20 4.74 -12.16
N LYS A 165 11.85 3.57 -12.27
CA LYS A 165 12.86 3.29 -13.29
C LYS A 165 12.26 2.90 -14.64
N GLU A 166 11.09 2.29 -14.67
CA GLU A 166 10.37 2.01 -15.93
C GLU A 166 9.77 3.29 -16.53
N SER A 167 9.32 4.20 -15.67
CA SER A 167 8.65 5.45 -16.07
C SER A 167 9.65 6.60 -16.23
N VAL A 168 10.83 6.38 -16.83
CA VAL A 168 11.90 7.41 -16.93
C VAL A 168 11.43 8.70 -17.60
N THR A 169 10.53 8.59 -18.58
CA THR A 169 10.02 9.71 -19.36
C THR A 169 9.05 10.60 -18.59
N THR A 170 8.38 10.06 -17.57
CA THR A 170 7.36 10.76 -16.78
C THR A 170 7.75 10.70 -15.32
N SER A 171 8.17 11.83 -14.74
CA SER A 171 8.50 11.86 -13.31
C SER A 171 7.25 11.59 -12.47
N LEU A 172 7.16 10.38 -11.91
CA LEU A 172 6.09 9.98 -11.00
C LEU A 172 6.39 10.43 -9.58
N LYS A 173 5.43 11.08 -8.92
CA LYS A 173 5.49 11.24 -7.47
C LYS A 173 5.10 9.91 -6.84
N SER A 174 5.89 9.39 -5.91
CA SER A 174 5.56 8.12 -5.25
C SER A 174 5.32 8.37 -3.77
N ARG A 175 4.28 7.73 -3.22
CA ARG A 175 3.92 7.80 -1.80
C ARG A 175 3.48 6.41 -1.33
N LEU A 176 3.94 6.02 -0.15
CA LEU A 176 3.59 4.76 0.49
C LEU A 176 2.59 5.06 1.60
N LEU A 177 1.43 4.42 1.56
CA LEU A 177 0.43 4.50 2.62
C LEU A 177 0.37 3.16 3.35
N VAL A 178 0.54 3.16 4.67
CA VAL A 178 0.53 1.96 5.50
C VAL A 178 -0.70 2.00 6.39
N LEU A 179 -1.62 1.05 6.18
CA LEU A 179 -2.77 0.80 7.05
C LEU A 179 -2.42 -0.35 8.00
N THR A 180 -2.28 -0.05 9.29
CA THR A 180 -1.92 -1.02 10.33
C THR A 180 -2.92 -0.95 11.47
N CYS A 181 -3.27 -2.10 12.06
CA CYS A 181 -4.11 -2.13 13.27
C CYS A 181 -3.30 -2.09 14.57
N GLY A 182 -1.96 -2.05 14.45
CA GLY A 182 -1.03 -2.11 15.58
C GLY A 182 -0.89 -3.52 16.14
N SER A 183 0.29 -3.86 16.66
CA SER A 183 0.53 -5.18 17.24
C SER A 183 -0.05 -5.27 18.66
N GLY A 184 -0.99 -6.18 18.89
CA GLY A 184 -1.46 -6.53 20.24
C GLY A 184 -0.40 -7.25 21.10
N SER A 185 0.67 -7.75 20.47
CA SER A 185 1.77 -8.44 21.15
C SER A 185 3.04 -7.60 21.12
N SER A 186 3.49 -7.15 22.30
CA SER A 186 4.72 -6.37 22.47
C SER A 186 5.99 -7.06 21.97
N LYS A 187 5.99 -8.40 21.90
CA LYS A 187 7.13 -9.19 21.40
C LYS A 187 7.33 -9.02 19.89
N ASP A 188 6.26 -8.86 19.12
CA ASP A 188 6.35 -8.74 17.66
C ASP A 188 6.85 -7.37 17.21
N GLU A 189 6.69 -6.33 18.04
CA GLU A 189 7.19 -4.98 17.77
C GLU A 189 8.73 -4.94 17.76
N ILE A 190 9.39 -5.67 18.67
CA ILE A 190 10.86 -5.68 18.78
C ILE A 190 11.50 -6.32 17.55
N PHE A 191 10.97 -7.47 17.11
CA PHE A 191 11.54 -8.19 15.95
C PHE A 191 11.32 -7.45 14.62
N GLN A 192 10.28 -6.62 14.54
CA GLN A 192 9.99 -5.85 13.33
C GLN A 192 10.62 -4.48 13.29
N TYR A 193 11.07 -3.95 14.44
CA TYR A 193 11.68 -2.63 14.53
C TYR A 193 12.85 -2.47 13.55
N ILE A 194 13.85 -3.37 13.61
CA ILE A 194 15.05 -3.26 12.75
C ILE A 194 14.69 -3.29 11.25
N PRO A 195 13.89 -4.27 10.77
CA PRO A 195 13.42 -4.28 9.38
C PRO A 195 12.63 -3.03 8.97
N ILE A 196 11.75 -2.51 9.83
CA ILE A 196 10.98 -1.29 9.55
C ILE A 196 11.91 -0.08 9.45
N MET A 197 12.87 0.07 10.38
CA MET A 197 13.86 1.16 10.33
C MET A 197 14.68 1.13 9.03
N ASN A 198 15.08 -0.06 8.56
CA ASN A 198 15.75 -0.20 7.28
C ASN A 198 14.86 0.24 6.10
N CYS A 199 13.55 -0.02 6.17
CA CYS A 199 12.59 0.48 5.18
C CYS A 199 12.50 2.01 5.22
N ILE A 200 12.45 2.63 6.40
CA ILE A 200 12.40 4.09 6.58
C ILE A 200 13.65 4.73 5.96
N PHE A 201 14.86 4.25 6.32
CA PHE A 201 16.10 4.78 5.74
C PHE A 201 16.16 4.63 4.23
N SER A 202 15.63 3.53 3.70
CA SER A 202 15.51 3.31 2.26
C SER A 202 14.51 4.29 1.62
N ALA A 203 13.37 4.53 2.26
CA ALA A 203 12.36 5.47 1.80
C ALA A 203 12.85 6.92 1.79
N THR A 204 13.55 7.37 2.85
CA THR A 204 14.19 8.69 2.91
C THR A 204 15.21 8.85 1.78
N LYS A 205 16.03 7.82 1.51
CA LYS A 205 16.98 7.83 0.38
C LYS A 205 16.28 7.90 -0.98
N MET A 206 15.14 7.23 -1.11
CA MET A 206 14.31 7.25 -2.31
C MET A 206 13.45 8.51 -2.44
N LYS A 207 13.39 9.36 -1.41
CA LYS A 207 12.48 10.52 -1.31
C LYS A 207 11.01 10.13 -1.52
N CYS A 208 10.61 8.96 -1.00
CA CYS A 208 9.24 8.48 -1.01
C CYS A 208 8.67 8.66 0.41
N PRO A 209 7.74 9.60 0.64
CA PRO A 209 7.08 9.74 1.94
C PRO A 209 6.31 8.48 2.30
N ILE A 210 6.31 8.15 3.60
CA ILE A 210 5.52 7.07 4.17
C ILE A 210 4.46 7.70 5.07
N ASP A 211 3.19 7.53 4.70
CA ASP A 211 2.07 7.86 5.57
C ASP A 211 1.64 6.61 6.31
N VAL A 212 1.41 6.73 7.61
CA VAL A 212 0.95 5.63 8.45
C VAL A 212 -0.41 5.99 9.01
N VAL A 213 -1.39 5.13 8.79
CA VAL A 213 -2.72 5.19 9.42
C VAL A 213 -2.83 4.00 10.36
N LYS A 214 -2.86 4.31 11.65
CA LYS A 214 -3.09 3.32 12.70
C LYS A 214 -4.59 3.23 12.98
N ILE A 215 -5.16 2.07 12.70
CA ILE A 215 -6.59 1.76 12.85
C ILE A 215 -6.74 0.92 14.13
N GLY A 216 -6.86 1.60 15.28
CA GLY A 216 -7.11 0.96 16.57
C GLY A 216 -5.96 1.03 17.58
N GLY A 217 -6.31 0.67 18.82
CA GLY A 217 -5.43 0.74 19.99
C GLY A 217 -5.19 2.17 20.50
N SER A 218 -5.32 2.38 21.81
CA SER A 218 -5.04 3.69 22.45
C SER A 218 -3.55 4.02 22.58
N LYS A 219 -2.65 3.08 22.29
CA LYS A 219 -1.20 3.28 22.44
C LYS A 219 -0.59 3.77 21.15
N GLU A 220 0.08 4.90 21.16
CA GLU A 220 0.91 5.31 20.04
C GLU A 220 2.14 4.41 19.92
N SER A 221 2.50 4.05 18.68
CA SER A 221 3.76 3.36 18.42
C SER A 221 4.83 4.40 18.12
N THR A 222 5.83 4.50 18.98
CA THR A 222 6.94 5.46 18.83
C THR A 222 7.73 5.23 17.55
N PHE A 223 7.82 4.00 17.04
CA PHE A 223 8.52 3.71 15.78
C PHE A 223 7.68 4.07 14.54
N LEU A 224 6.34 3.95 14.61
CA LEU A 224 5.47 4.43 13.54
C LEU A 224 5.47 5.96 13.47
N GLN A 225 5.60 6.64 14.60
CA GLN A 225 5.79 8.09 14.64
C GLN A 225 7.14 8.50 14.01
N GLN A 226 8.22 7.78 14.32
CA GLN A 226 9.50 8.00 13.64
C GLN A 226 9.41 7.78 12.12
N THR A 227 8.51 6.89 11.66
CA THR A 227 8.29 6.64 10.23
C THR A 227 7.71 7.86 9.51
N THR A 228 6.80 8.58 10.17
CA THR A 228 6.17 9.78 9.59
C THR A 228 7.03 11.03 9.70
N ASP A 229 7.90 11.11 10.71
CA ASP A 229 8.76 12.27 10.97
C ASP A 229 10.08 12.28 10.16
N ALA A 230 10.48 11.13 9.59
CA ALA A 230 11.73 10.93 8.86
C ALA A 230 11.66 11.28 7.35
#